data_AF-A0A8I2FZQ4-F1
#
_entry.id   AF-A0A8I2FZQ4-F1
#
_cell.length_a   1.000
_cell.length_b   1.000
_cell.length_c   1.000
_cell.angle_alpha   90.00
_cell.angle_beta   90.00
_cell.angle_gamma   90.00
#
_symmetry.space_group_name_H-M   'P 1'
#
loop_
_entity.id
_entity.type
_entity.pdbx_description
1 polymer ?
#
loop_
_entity_poly.entity_id
_entity_poly.type
_entity_poly.pdbx_seq_one_letter_code
_entity_poly.pdbx_strand_id
1 'polypeptide(L)'
;MTKFIFYLYGAYGSGRKSFAEAICRELKVPLVVSDLEALLAGRFPFEETIRLVFREALLQPAAIYLQGFQRLLAEKENDSFHLKIVTRFIEEFSWLTFMDGDRTWQPAGLFHHHTFLEVQFPIPGYADRMESWKAKANGKFRFSRGVGFGELAAAFRFTPGQITDALAAAQNLALMEQPDSPEITMKELYQGCRAQCNQKLGSLAQKITSKYTWNDIVLPGEALGQLQAICDQVKYRHRVFGQWGFEQKFSLGKGLNALFSGPSGTGKTMAAEIIANELQL
;
A
#
# COMPACT_ATOMS: atom_id res chain seq x y z
N MET A 1 22.45 -27.72 -8.85
CA MET A 1 22.13 -26.59 -7.94
C MET A 1 20.63 -26.41 -8.00
N THR A 2 19.95 -26.41 -6.86
CA THR A 2 18.48 -26.23 -6.83
C THR A 2 18.15 -24.82 -7.30
N LYS A 3 17.24 -24.69 -8.29
CA LYS A 3 16.80 -23.41 -8.81
C LYS A 3 15.48 -22.99 -8.16
N PHE A 4 15.37 -21.73 -7.73
CA PHE A 4 14.21 -21.19 -7.03
C PHE A 4 13.60 -20.02 -7.80
N ILE A 5 12.26 -19.99 -7.81
CA ILE A 5 11.48 -18.88 -8.34
C ILE A 5 10.48 -18.46 -7.27
N PHE A 6 10.51 -17.19 -6.90
CA PHE A 6 9.55 -16.58 -6.00
C PHE A 6 8.61 -15.67 -6.78
N TYR A 7 7.31 -15.94 -6.69
CA TYR A 7 6.28 -15.01 -7.14
C TYR A 7 5.71 -14.28 -5.92
N LEU A 8 6.07 -13.01 -5.78
CA LEU A 8 5.72 -12.17 -4.64
C LEU A 8 4.53 -11.28 -5.03
N TYR A 9 3.37 -11.50 -4.42
CA TYR A 9 2.19 -10.72 -4.79
C TYR A 9 1.55 -9.97 -3.63
N GLY A 10 1.04 -8.79 -3.92
CA GLY A 10 0.48 -7.89 -2.92
C GLY A 10 0.40 -6.46 -3.42
N ALA A 11 -0.22 -5.59 -2.61
CA ALA A 11 -0.37 -4.18 -2.96
C ALA A 11 0.99 -3.47 -3.09
N TYR A 12 1.01 -2.33 -3.78
CA TYR A 12 2.18 -1.45 -3.83
C TYR A 12 2.69 -1.13 -2.42
N GLY A 13 4.03 -1.09 -2.27
CA GLY A 13 4.68 -0.77 -0.99
C GLY A 13 4.56 -1.86 0.09
N SER A 14 4.04 -3.05 -0.24
CA SER A 14 3.89 -4.16 0.72
C SER A 14 5.20 -4.80 1.19
N GLY A 15 6.34 -4.46 0.58
CA GLY A 15 7.65 -4.97 0.97
C GLY A 15 8.20 -6.12 0.12
N ARG A 16 7.53 -6.46 -1.00
CA ARG A 16 7.97 -7.50 -1.96
C ARG A 16 9.45 -7.39 -2.35
N LYS A 17 9.88 -6.21 -2.79
CA LYS A 17 11.29 -5.95 -3.13
C LYS A 17 12.22 -6.08 -1.91
N SER A 18 11.83 -5.51 -0.77
CA SER A 18 12.62 -5.60 0.47
C SER A 18 12.78 -7.03 0.98
N PHE A 19 11.80 -7.90 0.74
CA PHE A 19 11.90 -9.33 1.02
C PHE A 19 12.94 -10.01 0.14
N ALA A 20 12.93 -9.74 -1.17
CA ALA A 20 13.96 -10.25 -2.09
C ALA A 20 15.36 -9.76 -1.70
N GLU A 21 15.50 -8.47 -1.37
CA GLU A 21 16.76 -7.89 -0.87
C GLU A 21 17.24 -8.56 0.42
N ALA A 22 16.34 -8.87 1.35
CA ALA A 22 16.67 -9.54 2.60
C ALA A 22 17.17 -10.98 2.37
N ILE A 23 16.50 -11.75 1.50
CA ILE A 23 16.96 -13.10 1.11
C ILE A 23 18.34 -13.03 0.46
N CYS A 24 18.53 -12.11 -0.49
CA CYS A 24 19.82 -11.97 -1.18
C CYS A 24 20.94 -11.56 -0.22
N ARG A 25 20.64 -10.69 0.76
CA ARG A 25 21.59 -10.32 1.82
C ARG A 25 21.99 -11.51 2.69
N GLU A 26 21.03 -12.33 3.10
CA GLU A 26 21.30 -13.54 3.89
C GLU A 26 22.14 -14.55 3.12
N LEU A 27 21.80 -14.76 1.84
CA LEU A 27 22.55 -15.63 0.93
C LEU A 27 23.88 -15.03 0.44
N LYS A 28 24.14 -13.75 0.75
CA LYS A 28 25.31 -12.98 0.31
C LYS A 28 25.49 -12.95 -1.21
N VAL A 29 24.39 -12.85 -1.94
CA VAL A 29 24.38 -12.76 -3.41
C VAL A 29 23.93 -11.37 -3.86
N PRO A 30 24.49 -10.81 -4.95
CA PRO A 30 23.97 -9.59 -5.53
C PRO A 30 22.53 -9.77 -6.04
N LEU A 31 21.77 -8.67 -6.12
CA LEU A 31 20.43 -8.66 -6.69
C LEU A 31 20.38 -7.67 -7.85
N VAL A 32 20.17 -8.17 -9.07
CA VAL A 32 19.90 -7.35 -10.25
C VAL A 32 18.40 -7.09 -10.31
N VAL A 33 17.99 -5.83 -10.29
CA VAL A 33 16.59 -5.41 -10.37
C VAL A 33 16.31 -4.86 -11.75
N SER A 34 15.29 -5.38 -12.42
CA SER A 34 14.87 -4.95 -13.75
C SER A 34 13.39 -4.61 -13.76
N ASP A 35 13.06 -3.42 -14.28
CA ASP A 35 11.69 -2.95 -14.47
C ASP A 35 11.17 -3.37 -15.84
N LEU A 36 10.31 -4.39 -15.88
CA LEU A 36 9.78 -4.94 -17.11
C LEU A 36 8.85 -3.96 -17.84
N GLU A 37 8.14 -3.09 -17.14
CA GLU A 37 7.28 -2.09 -17.78
C GLU A 37 8.15 -1.07 -18.54
N ALA A 38 9.25 -0.62 -17.92
CA ALA A 38 10.21 0.24 -18.58
C ALA A 38 10.91 -0.45 -19.77
N LEU A 39 11.21 -1.76 -19.67
CA LEU A 39 11.78 -2.53 -20.79
C LEU A 39 10.80 -2.68 -21.96
N LEU A 40 9.53 -2.95 -21.69
CA LEU A 40 8.48 -3.08 -22.71
C LEU A 40 8.18 -1.75 -23.41
N ALA A 41 8.20 -0.63 -22.67
CA ALA A 41 8.03 0.71 -23.22
C ALA A 41 9.31 1.28 -23.88
N GLY A 42 10.42 0.54 -23.81
CA GLY A 42 11.72 0.96 -24.31
C GLY A 42 11.81 1.03 -25.84
N ARG A 43 12.82 1.74 -26.35
CA ARG A 43 13.08 1.87 -27.79
C ARG A 43 13.80 0.67 -28.40
N PHE A 44 14.43 -0.16 -27.57
CA PHE A 44 15.20 -1.32 -28.03
C PHE A 44 14.34 -2.58 -28.02
N PRO A 45 14.67 -3.58 -28.86
CA PRO A 45 13.97 -4.86 -28.84
C PRO A 45 14.00 -5.49 -27.44
N PHE A 46 12.83 -5.94 -26.97
CA PHE A 46 12.68 -6.50 -25.62
C PHE A 46 13.60 -7.70 -25.38
N GLU A 47 13.69 -8.63 -26.34
CA GLU A 47 14.52 -9.84 -26.21
C GLU A 47 16.01 -9.52 -26.07
N GLU A 48 16.51 -8.52 -26.80
CA GLU A 48 17.90 -8.08 -26.68
C GLU A 48 18.16 -7.43 -25.33
N THR A 49 17.22 -6.62 -24.86
CA THR A 49 17.37 -5.88 -23.60
C THR A 49 17.29 -6.83 -22.40
N ILE A 50 16.33 -7.76 -22.39
CA ILE A 50 16.23 -8.76 -21.31
C ILE A 50 17.44 -9.70 -21.32
N ARG A 51 17.97 -10.08 -22.50
CA ARG A 51 19.22 -10.85 -22.59
C ARG A 51 20.38 -10.15 -21.89
N LEU A 52 20.51 -8.82 -22.01
CA LEU A 52 21.55 -8.06 -21.32
C LEU A 52 21.38 -8.12 -19.80
N VAL A 53 20.14 -8.05 -19.29
CA VAL A 53 19.84 -8.20 -17.85
C VAL A 53 20.28 -9.57 -17.33
N PHE A 54 19.90 -10.66 -18.01
CA PHE A 54 20.31 -12.01 -17.60
C PHE A 54 21.82 -12.23 -17.74
N ARG A 55 22.44 -11.64 -18.78
CA ARG A 55 23.90 -11.68 -18.93
C ARG A 55 24.59 -10.99 -17.76
N GLU A 56 24.09 -9.85 -17.29
CA GLU A 56 24.66 -9.15 -16.13
C GLU A 56 24.58 -10.02 -14.88
N ALA A 57 23.44 -10.68 -14.65
CA ALA A 57 23.27 -11.59 -13.52
C ALA A 57 24.17 -12.82 -13.59
N LEU A 58 24.48 -13.33 -14.78
CA LEU A 58 25.45 -14.42 -14.98
C LEU A 58 26.89 -13.99 -14.71
N LEU A 59 27.26 -12.78 -15.14
CA LEU A 59 28.61 -12.23 -14.94
C LEU A 59 28.86 -11.88 -13.46
N GLN A 60 27.83 -11.44 -12.75
CA GLN A 60 27.89 -11.05 -11.33
C GLN A 60 27.14 -12.04 -10.42
N PRO A 61 27.34 -13.37 -10.56
CA PRO A 61 26.46 -14.46 -10.11
C PRO A 61 25.32 -14.04 -9.16
N ALA A 62 24.33 -13.34 -9.72
CA ALA A 62 23.33 -12.56 -8.99
C ALA A 62 21.98 -13.27 -9.04
N ALA A 63 21.15 -12.98 -8.03
CA ALA A 63 19.72 -13.17 -8.14
C ALA A 63 19.10 -12.08 -9.04
N ILE A 64 17.93 -12.36 -9.61
CA ILE A 64 17.20 -11.41 -10.46
C ILE A 64 15.86 -11.06 -9.81
N TYR A 65 15.52 -9.79 -9.77
CA TYR A 65 14.17 -9.30 -9.46
C TYR A 65 13.55 -8.66 -10.70
N LEU A 66 12.49 -9.27 -11.21
CA LEU A 66 11.70 -8.76 -12.32
C LEU A 66 10.47 -8.02 -11.78
N GLN A 67 10.58 -6.70 -11.75
CA GLN A 67 9.51 -5.79 -11.33
C GLN A 67 8.51 -5.58 -12.46
N GLY A 68 7.23 -5.51 -12.13
CA GLY A 68 6.15 -5.31 -13.10
C GLY A 68 5.78 -6.59 -13.84
N PHE A 69 6.10 -7.77 -13.29
CA PHE A 69 5.87 -9.04 -13.99
C PHE A 69 4.39 -9.29 -14.28
N GLN A 70 3.46 -8.75 -13.46
CA GLN A 70 2.02 -8.83 -13.75
C GLN A 70 1.63 -8.28 -15.12
N ARG A 71 2.40 -7.35 -15.70
CA ARG A 71 2.12 -6.80 -17.03
C ARG A 71 2.18 -7.88 -18.11
N LEU A 72 3.09 -8.85 -17.97
CA LEU A 72 3.21 -9.99 -18.88
C LEU A 72 2.06 -11.01 -18.74
N LEU A 73 1.25 -10.88 -17.69
CA LEU A 73 0.13 -11.76 -17.41
C LEU A 73 -1.21 -11.14 -17.84
N ALA A 74 -1.23 -9.92 -18.36
CA ALA A 74 -2.43 -9.08 -18.46
C ALA A 74 -3.23 -9.24 -19.76
N GLU A 75 -2.64 -9.57 -20.92
CA GLU A 75 -3.35 -9.51 -22.20
C GLU A 75 -3.34 -10.84 -22.99
N LYS A 76 -4.36 -11.03 -23.85
CA LYS A 76 -4.54 -12.22 -24.68
C LYS A 76 -3.69 -12.13 -25.97
N GLU A 77 -3.22 -13.30 -26.40
CA GLU A 77 -2.51 -13.62 -27.66
C GLU A 77 -1.09 -13.06 -27.85
N ASN A 78 -0.84 -11.74 -27.78
CA ASN A 78 0.51 -11.17 -28.01
C ASN A 78 1.45 -11.21 -26.78
N ASP A 79 0.91 -11.11 -25.56
CA ASP A 79 1.71 -11.16 -24.31
C ASP A 79 2.31 -12.55 -24.02
N SER A 80 1.84 -13.58 -24.74
CA SER A 80 2.47 -14.91 -24.67
C SER A 80 3.92 -14.88 -25.15
N PHE A 81 4.28 -13.97 -26.06
CA PHE A 81 5.63 -13.89 -26.60
C PHE A 81 6.64 -13.38 -25.56
N HIS A 82 6.37 -12.24 -24.92
CA HIS A 82 7.24 -11.68 -23.90
C HIS A 82 7.34 -12.58 -22.67
N LEU A 83 6.22 -13.19 -22.25
CA LEU A 83 6.21 -14.18 -21.19
C LEU A 83 7.06 -15.41 -21.54
N LYS A 84 6.96 -15.94 -22.77
CA LYS A 84 7.81 -17.06 -23.24
C LYS A 84 9.28 -16.70 -23.27
N ILE A 85 9.63 -15.49 -23.71
CA ILE A 85 11.02 -15.01 -23.70
C ILE A 85 11.54 -15.01 -22.27
N VAL A 86 10.85 -14.34 -21.36
CA VAL A 86 11.29 -14.18 -19.97
C VAL A 86 11.38 -15.53 -19.26
N THR A 87 10.38 -16.39 -19.41
CA THR A 87 10.38 -17.74 -18.81
C THR A 87 11.54 -18.60 -19.33
N ARG A 88 11.82 -18.58 -20.65
CA ARG A 88 12.99 -19.26 -21.22
C ARG A 88 14.31 -18.73 -20.63
N PHE A 89 14.48 -17.41 -20.54
CA PHE A 89 15.69 -16.82 -19.95
C PHE A 89 15.85 -17.18 -18.47
N ILE A 90 14.76 -17.22 -17.70
CA ILE A 90 14.77 -17.70 -16.31
C ILE A 90 15.23 -19.16 -16.27
N GLU A 91 14.64 -20.02 -17.10
CA GLU A 91 14.92 -21.46 -17.07
C GLU A 91 16.37 -21.79 -17.43
N GLU A 92 16.93 -21.09 -18.40
CA GLU A 92 18.29 -21.31 -18.89
C GLU A 92 19.33 -20.68 -17.96
N PHE A 93 19.13 -19.43 -17.54
CA PHE A 93 20.22 -18.59 -17.03
C PHE A 93 20.11 -18.17 -15.57
N SER A 94 18.96 -18.36 -14.91
CA SER A 94 18.80 -17.97 -13.52
C SER A 94 18.69 -19.17 -12.58
N TRP A 95 19.28 -19.05 -11.39
CA TRP A 95 19.13 -20.01 -10.30
C TRP A 95 18.24 -19.47 -9.17
N LEU A 96 18.09 -18.14 -9.06
CA LEU A 96 17.22 -17.48 -8.09
C LEU A 96 16.56 -16.27 -8.73
N THR A 97 15.25 -16.35 -8.94
CA THR A 97 14.45 -15.28 -9.53
C THR A 97 13.31 -14.87 -8.61
N PHE A 98 13.07 -13.57 -8.50
CA PHE A 98 11.91 -12.97 -7.87
C PHE A 98 11.09 -12.26 -8.96
N MET A 99 9.78 -12.43 -8.93
CA MET A 99 8.83 -11.77 -9.82
C MET A 99 7.73 -11.18 -8.96
N ASP A 100 7.26 -9.98 -9.27
CA ASP A 100 6.17 -9.37 -8.51
C ASP A 100 4.86 -9.24 -9.27
N GLY A 101 3.76 -9.21 -8.51
CA GLY A 101 2.43 -9.04 -9.06
C GLY A 101 1.40 -8.56 -8.06
N ASP A 102 0.20 -8.26 -8.55
CA ASP A 102 -0.91 -7.74 -7.74
C ASP A 102 -2.00 -8.80 -7.45
N ARG A 103 -1.88 -9.98 -8.04
CA ARG A 103 -2.82 -11.10 -7.95
C ARG A 103 -2.07 -12.42 -7.85
N THR A 104 -2.78 -13.50 -7.54
CA THR A 104 -2.22 -14.86 -7.57
C THR A 104 -1.90 -15.30 -8.99
N TRP A 105 -0.85 -16.11 -9.16
CA TRP A 105 -0.50 -16.68 -10.45
C TRP A 105 0.12 -18.07 -10.29
N GLN A 106 -0.39 -19.02 -11.08
CA GLN A 106 0.09 -20.38 -11.14
C GLN A 106 0.69 -20.64 -12.53
N PRO A 107 2.01 -20.94 -12.63
CA PRO A 107 2.71 -21.07 -13.90
C PRO A 107 2.48 -22.46 -14.52
N ALA A 108 1.26 -22.71 -15.00
CA ALA A 108 0.89 -24.00 -15.58
C ALA A 108 1.78 -24.36 -16.79
N GLY A 109 2.50 -25.48 -16.71
CA GLY A 109 3.35 -25.98 -17.80
C GLY A 109 4.66 -25.20 -17.99
N LEU A 110 5.07 -24.40 -17.01
CA LEU A 110 6.35 -23.67 -17.01
C LEU A 110 7.19 -24.10 -15.81
N PHE A 111 8.50 -23.88 -15.89
CA PHE A 111 9.44 -24.00 -14.78
C PHE A 111 9.56 -25.41 -14.17
N HIS A 112 9.50 -26.46 -15.01
CA HIS A 112 9.54 -27.87 -14.56
C HIS A 112 10.78 -28.26 -13.75
N HIS A 113 11.87 -27.50 -13.88
CA HIS A 113 13.13 -27.74 -13.18
C HIS A 113 13.41 -26.73 -12.04
N HIS A 114 12.40 -25.97 -11.62
CA HIS A 114 12.52 -24.98 -10.54
C HIS A 114 11.54 -25.28 -9.41
N THR A 115 11.94 -24.92 -8.20
CA THR A 115 11.01 -24.82 -7.07
C THR A 115 10.31 -23.47 -7.16
N PHE A 116 9.02 -23.48 -7.51
CA PHE A 116 8.20 -22.28 -7.58
C PHE A 116 7.49 -22.04 -6.24
N LEU A 117 7.66 -20.84 -5.68
CA LEU A 117 7.10 -20.42 -4.39
C LEU A 117 6.27 -19.16 -4.58
N GLU A 118 4.97 -19.27 -4.31
CA GLU A 118 4.06 -18.14 -4.31
C GLU A 118 3.96 -17.58 -2.88
N VAL A 119 4.26 -16.29 -2.70
CA VAL A 119 4.30 -15.62 -1.39
C VAL A 119 3.40 -14.40 -1.41
N GLN A 120 2.38 -14.42 -0.55
CA GLN A 120 1.45 -13.32 -0.37
C GLN A 120 2.00 -12.27 0.60
N PHE A 121 1.86 -11.00 0.23
CA PHE A 121 2.10 -9.85 1.09
C PHE A 121 0.76 -9.14 1.36
N PRO A 122 0.01 -9.59 2.39
CA PRO A 122 -1.26 -8.98 2.74
C PRO A 122 -1.07 -7.56 3.28
N ILE A 123 -2.15 -6.77 3.28
CA ILE A 123 -2.15 -5.48 3.99
C ILE A 123 -1.93 -5.76 5.48
N PRO A 124 -0.91 -5.15 6.13
CA PRO A 124 -0.55 -5.49 7.51
C PRO A 124 -1.69 -5.20 8.49
N GLY A 125 -1.72 -5.91 9.61
CA GLY A 125 -2.67 -5.68 10.71
C GLY A 125 -2.43 -4.36 11.44
N TYR A 126 -3.31 -4.00 12.39
CA TYR A 126 -3.14 -2.75 13.15
C TYR A 126 -1.80 -2.69 13.90
N ALA A 127 -1.42 -3.78 14.58
CA ALA A 127 -0.17 -3.85 15.34
C ALA A 127 1.05 -3.63 14.43
N ASP A 128 1.13 -4.36 13.33
CA ASP A 128 2.23 -4.25 12.35
C ASP A 128 2.28 -2.86 11.70
N ARG A 129 1.13 -2.24 11.40
CA ARG A 129 1.08 -0.87 10.88
C ARG A 129 1.58 0.13 11.91
N MET A 130 1.17 -0.01 13.18
CA MET A 130 1.62 0.85 14.27
C MET A 130 3.13 0.75 14.48
N GLU A 131 3.69 -0.46 14.43
CA GLU A 131 5.13 -0.69 14.46
C GLU A 131 5.81 -0.10 13.23
N SER A 132 5.26 -0.30 12.04
CA SER A 132 5.79 0.27 10.78
C SER A 132 5.85 1.80 10.81
N TRP A 133 4.82 2.47 11.33
CA TRP A 133 4.82 3.92 11.53
C TRP A 133 5.95 4.35 12.45
N LYS A 134 6.08 3.73 13.63
CA LYS A 134 7.16 4.04 14.58
C LYS A 134 8.54 3.80 13.97
N ALA A 135 8.75 2.64 13.36
CA ALA A 135 10.03 2.26 12.78
C ALA A 135 10.46 3.20 11.64
N LYS A 136 9.52 3.62 10.79
CA LYS A 136 9.80 4.53 9.67
C LYS A 136 9.95 5.98 10.08
N ALA A 137 9.26 6.39 11.15
CA ALA A 137 9.38 7.73 11.73
C ALA A 137 10.69 7.92 12.51
N ASN A 138 11.20 6.86 13.14
CA ASN A 138 12.30 6.93 14.09
C ASN A 138 13.59 7.51 13.46
N GLY A 139 14.13 8.56 14.08
CA GLY A 139 15.42 9.18 13.73
C GLY A 139 15.48 9.93 12.40
N LYS A 140 14.36 10.03 11.66
CA LYS A 140 14.33 10.62 10.30
C LYS A 140 13.57 11.95 10.22
N PHE A 141 12.63 12.18 11.14
CA PHE A 141 11.72 13.31 11.09
C PHE A 141 11.61 13.96 12.47
N ARG A 142 11.31 15.26 12.50
CA ARG A 142 10.95 15.98 13.72
C ARG A 142 9.44 16.08 13.80
N PHE A 143 8.88 15.78 14.97
CA PHE A 143 7.45 15.79 15.20
C PHE A 143 7.12 16.76 16.32
N SER A 144 6.00 17.47 16.17
CA SER A 144 5.49 18.31 17.25
C SER A 144 4.96 17.47 18.42
N ARG A 145 4.78 18.10 19.58
CA ARG A 145 4.18 17.43 20.75
C ARG A 145 2.74 17.02 20.42
N GLY A 146 2.40 15.76 20.69
CA GLY A 146 1.05 15.23 20.48
C GLY A 146 0.87 14.36 19.22
N VAL A 147 1.92 14.09 18.46
CA VAL A 147 1.83 13.15 17.33
C VAL A 147 1.59 11.72 17.82
N GLY A 148 0.43 11.17 17.46
CA GLY A 148 -0.01 9.83 17.82
C GLY A 148 -0.14 8.91 16.61
N PHE A 149 0.86 8.05 16.35
CA PHE A 149 0.80 7.09 15.23
C PHE A 149 -0.32 6.04 15.37
N GLY A 150 -0.84 5.84 16.59
CA GLY A 150 -1.93 4.90 16.84
C GLY A 150 -3.23 5.29 16.12
N GLU A 151 -3.51 6.60 16.04
CA GLU A 151 -4.66 7.13 15.31
C GLU A 151 -4.51 6.93 13.81
N LEU A 152 -3.32 7.22 13.27
CA LEU A 152 -3.02 7.03 11.85
C LEU A 152 -3.07 5.55 11.45
N ALA A 153 -2.51 4.65 12.26
CA ALA A 153 -2.56 3.21 12.03
C ALA A 153 -4.00 2.66 12.10
N ALA A 154 -4.88 3.29 12.88
CA ALA A 154 -6.31 2.95 12.96
C ALA A 154 -7.10 3.45 11.75
N ALA A 155 -6.88 4.71 11.36
CA ALA A 155 -7.59 5.37 10.27
C ALA A 155 -7.16 4.86 8.88
N PHE A 156 -5.87 4.60 8.68
CA PHE A 156 -5.31 4.27 7.37
C PHE A 156 -4.80 2.82 7.31
N ARG A 157 -5.34 2.05 6.36
CA ARG A 157 -4.92 0.67 6.05
C ARG A 157 -3.77 0.65 5.04
N PHE A 158 -2.67 1.28 5.41
CA PHE A 158 -1.52 1.44 4.53
C PHE A 158 -0.54 0.28 4.58
N THR A 159 0.11 0.04 3.45
CA THR A 159 1.33 -0.75 3.36
C THR A 159 2.53 0.03 3.92
N PRO A 160 3.65 -0.64 4.27
CA PRO A 160 4.85 0.04 4.74
C PRO A 160 5.38 1.10 3.76
N GLY A 161 5.27 0.88 2.44
CA GLY A 161 5.63 1.86 1.43
C GLY A 161 4.73 3.09 1.45
N GLN A 162 3.40 2.89 1.52
CA GLN A 162 2.45 4.00 1.65
C GLN A 162 2.67 4.83 2.93
N ILE A 163 3.08 4.20 4.04
CA ILE A 163 3.48 4.90 5.27
C ILE A 163 4.71 5.78 5.02
N THR A 164 5.73 5.27 4.31
CA THR A 164 6.90 6.06 3.92
C THR A 164 6.49 7.24 3.04
N ASP A 165 5.64 7.02 2.05
CA ASP A 165 5.19 8.07 1.13
C ASP A 165 4.35 9.14 1.86
N ALA A 166 3.51 8.73 2.82
CA ALA A 166 2.75 9.64 3.67
C ALA A 166 3.64 10.50 4.57
N LEU A 167 4.67 9.90 5.21
CA LEU A 167 5.66 10.62 6.02
C LEU A 167 6.46 11.62 5.17
N ALA A 168 6.89 11.21 3.97
CA ALA A 168 7.61 12.09 3.05
C ALA A 168 6.74 13.28 2.60
N ALA A 169 5.47 13.02 2.25
CA ALA A 169 4.52 14.07 1.91
C ALA A 169 4.29 15.05 3.09
N ALA A 170 4.12 14.53 4.30
CA ALA A 170 3.96 15.35 5.51
C ALA A 170 5.20 16.21 5.78
N GLN A 171 6.41 15.65 5.62
CA GLN A 171 7.66 16.39 5.77
C GLN A 171 7.79 17.52 4.74
N ASN A 172 7.40 17.29 3.48
CA ASN A 172 7.41 18.31 2.45
C ASN A 172 6.44 19.46 2.78
N LEU A 173 5.27 19.15 3.33
CA LEU A 173 4.31 20.17 3.78
C LEU A 173 4.87 20.98 4.96
N ALA A 174 5.47 20.32 5.95
CA ALA A 174 6.11 20.99 7.08
C ALA A 174 7.27 21.90 6.63
N LEU A 175 8.06 21.47 5.64
CA LEU A 175 9.12 22.28 5.03
C LEU A 175 8.59 23.53 4.33
N MET A 176 7.42 23.45 3.70
CA MET A 176 6.80 24.62 3.06
C MET A 176 6.29 25.64 4.09
N GLU A 177 5.76 25.18 5.23
CA GLU A 177 5.27 26.07 6.29
C GLU A 177 6.40 26.62 7.16
N GLN A 178 7.42 25.81 7.47
CA GLN A 178 8.55 26.17 8.34
C GLN A 178 9.89 25.67 7.75
N PRO A 179 10.50 26.42 6.82
CA PRO A 179 11.72 25.99 6.13
C PRO A 179 12.93 25.74 7.04
N ASP A 180 13.10 26.57 8.08
CA ASP A 180 14.30 26.55 8.92
C ASP A 180 14.27 25.48 10.03
N SER A 181 13.08 25.04 10.43
CA SER A 181 12.90 23.99 11.45
C SER A 181 11.57 23.26 11.24
N PRO A 182 11.47 22.41 10.21
CA PRO A 182 10.22 21.76 9.88
C PRO A 182 9.85 20.75 10.97
N GLU A 183 8.76 21.01 11.68
CA GLU A 183 8.13 20.05 12.58
C GLU A 183 6.85 19.51 11.95
N ILE A 184 6.75 18.18 11.83
CA ILE A 184 5.56 17.52 11.33
C ILE A 184 4.51 17.50 12.46
N THR A 185 3.35 18.09 12.21
CA THR A 185 2.20 17.97 13.12
C THR A 185 1.22 16.88 12.65
N MET A 186 0.19 16.60 13.46
CA MET A 186 -0.89 15.69 13.06
C MET A 186 -1.60 16.18 11.78
N LYS A 187 -1.72 17.49 11.56
CA LYS A 187 -2.35 18.07 10.37
C LYS A 187 -1.61 17.66 9.10
N GLU A 188 -0.29 17.84 9.05
CA GLU A 188 0.51 17.48 7.87
C GLU A 188 0.52 15.95 7.67
N LEU A 189 0.49 15.16 8.74
CA LEU A 189 0.38 13.69 8.65
C LEU A 189 -0.94 13.25 8.03
N TYR A 190 -2.08 13.79 8.47
CA TYR A 190 -3.37 13.48 7.87
C TYR A 190 -3.43 13.92 6.41
N GLN A 191 -2.87 15.08 6.07
CA GLN A 191 -2.77 15.54 4.68
C GLN A 191 -1.90 14.62 3.83
N GLY A 192 -0.73 14.22 4.33
CA GLY A 192 0.16 13.26 3.68
C GLY A 192 -0.51 11.89 3.47
N CYS A 193 -1.26 11.40 4.46
CA CYS A 193 -2.03 10.17 4.33
C CYS A 193 -3.13 10.29 3.26
N ARG A 194 -3.91 11.37 3.27
CA ARG A 194 -4.98 11.61 2.28
C ARG A 194 -4.43 11.66 0.86
N ALA A 195 -3.24 12.20 0.64
CA ALA A 195 -2.59 12.21 -0.67
C ALA A 195 -2.37 10.79 -1.22
N GLN A 196 -2.10 9.80 -0.36
CA GLN A 196 -1.92 8.40 -0.77
C GLN A 196 -3.23 7.68 -1.09
N CYS A 197 -4.35 8.11 -0.49
CA CYS A 197 -5.68 7.56 -0.78
C CYS A 197 -6.26 8.13 -2.09
N ASN A 198 -6.03 9.41 -2.37
CA ASN A 198 -6.72 10.14 -3.44
C ASN A 198 -6.31 9.70 -4.86
N GLN A 199 -5.17 9.04 -5.04
CA GLN A 199 -4.69 8.65 -6.38
C GLN A 199 -5.62 7.65 -7.10
N LYS A 200 -6.48 6.91 -6.38
CA LYS A 200 -7.40 5.93 -6.98
C LYS A 200 -8.87 6.34 -7.02
N LEU A 201 -9.31 7.28 -6.17
CA LEU A 201 -10.74 7.67 -6.07
C LEU A 201 -11.12 8.86 -6.96
N GLY A 202 -10.16 9.68 -7.42
CA GLY A 202 -10.45 10.87 -8.21
C GLY A 202 -11.18 10.62 -9.54
N SER A 203 -11.13 9.40 -10.07
CA SER A 203 -11.86 9.00 -11.28
C SER A 203 -13.26 8.45 -11.01
N LEU A 204 -13.60 8.10 -9.76
CA LEU A 204 -14.83 7.38 -9.41
C LEU A 204 -15.81 8.21 -8.58
N ALA A 205 -15.36 9.28 -7.92
CA ALA A 205 -16.20 10.08 -7.03
C ALA A 205 -15.80 11.56 -7.01
N GLN A 206 -16.79 12.42 -6.80
CA GLN A 206 -16.56 13.83 -6.51
C GLN A 206 -16.28 14.01 -5.02
N LYS A 207 -15.11 14.58 -4.69
CA LYS A 207 -14.76 14.92 -3.31
C LYS A 207 -15.56 16.13 -2.85
N ILE A 208 -16.26 16.00 -1.73
CA ILE A 208 -16.88 17.13 -1.01
C ILE A 208 -15.94 17.53 0.12
N THR A 209 -15.52 18.79 0.14
CA THR A 209 -14.77 19.36 1.27
C THR A 209 -15.77 19.74 2.35
N SER A 210 -15.70 19.06 3.50
CA SER A 210 -16.57 19.31 4.64
C SER A 210 -16.38 20.73 5.18
N LYS A 211 -17.46 21.53 5.20
CA LYS A 211 -17.42 22.92 5.70
C LYS A 211 -18.07 23.10 7.07
N TYR A 212 -18.95 22.18 7.43
CA TYR A 212 -19.77 22.28 8.64
C TYR A 212 -19.09 21.63 9.85
N THR A 213 -19.43 22.15 11.03
CA THR A 213 -18.99 21.73 12.36
C THR A 213 -20.19 21.39 13.23
N TRP A 214 -19.97 20.80 14.41
CA TRP A 214 -21.06 20.50 15.36
C TRP A 214 -21.90 21.71 15.77
N ASN A 215 -21.36 22.93 15.65
CA ASN A 215 -22.07 24.16 15.98
C ASN A 215 -23.05 24.59 14.88
N ASP A 216 -22.95 24.00 13.67
CA ASP A 216 -23.76 24.37 12.52
C ASP A 216 -25.05 23.53 12.41
N ILE A 217 -25.19 22.49 13.25
CA ILE A 217 -26.32 21.57 13.22
C ILE A 217 -27.12 21.62 14.52
N VAL A 218 -28.44 21.72 14.39
CA VAL A 218 -29.38 21.64 15.53
C VAL A 218 -30.21 20.38 15.36
N LEU A 219 -30.08 19.45 16.30
CA LEU A 219 -30.78 18.17 16.30
C LEU A 219 -31.36 17.85 17.68
N PRO A 220 -32.43 17.04 17.75
CA PRO A 220 -32.84 16.40 19.00
C PRO A 220 -31.69 15.60 19.61
N GLY A 221 -31.63 15.54 20.94
CA GLY A 221 -30.53 14.89 21.67
C GLY A 221 -30.28 13.44 21.26
N GLU A 222 -31.33 12.68 20.93
CA GLU A 222 -31.20 11.31 20.45
C GLU A 222 -30.44 11.21 19.13
N ALA A 223 -30.81 12.03 18.13
CA ALA A 223 -30.16 12.05 16.83
C ALA A 223 -28.70 12.53 16.95
N LEU A 224 -28.43 13.53 17.80
CA LEU A 224 -27.08 14.00 18.06
C LEU A 224 -26.22 12.91 18.72
N GLY A 225 -26.80 12.16 19.68
CA GLY A 225 -26.14 11.00 20.29
C GLY A 225 -25.83 9.88 19.30
N GLN A 226 -26.71 9.63 18.32
CA GLN A 226 -26.43 8.67 17.24
C GLN A 226 -25.26 9.10 16.36
N LEU A 227 -25.17 10.39 15.99
CA LEU A 227 -24.02 10.91 15.23
C LEU A 227 -22.71 10.77 16.02
N GLN A 228 -22.73 11.07 17.32
CA GLN A 228 -21.57 10.89 18.19
C GLN A 228 -21.16 9.42 18.30
N ALA A 229 -22.12 8.50 18.44
CA ALA A 229 -21.86 7.06 18.48
C ALA A 229 -21.21 6.55 17.18
N ILE A 230 -21.62 7.07 16.01
CA ILE A 230 -20.97 6.78 14.72
C ILE A 230 -19.51 7.23 14.76
N CYS A 231 -19.23 8.46 15.21
CA CYS A 231 -17.86 8.95 15.34
C CYS A 231 -17.02 8.10 16.30
N ASP A 232 -17.57 7.76 17.46
CA ASP A 232 -16.91 6.94 18.47
C ASP A 232 -16.61 5.54 17.95
N GLN A 233 -17.53 4.92 17.21
CA GLN A 233 -17.30 3.62 16.61
C GLN A 233 -16.12 3.63 15.64
N VAL A 234 -15.92 4.72 14.89
CA VAL A 234 -14.75 4.87 14.00
C VAL A 234 -13.48 5.12 14.83
N LYS A 235 -13.51 6.06 15.79
CA LYS A 235 -12.37 6.44 16.63
C LYS A 235 -11.84 5.24 17.45
N TYR A 236 -12.73 4.51 18.12
CA TYR A 236 -12.37 3.42 19.02
C TYR A 236 -12.30 2.05 18.35
N ARG A 237 -12.51 1.98 17.03
CA ARG A 237 -12.46 0.74 16.25
C ARG A 237 -11.20 -0.08 16.51
N HIS A 238 -10.05 0.57 16.55
CA HIS A 238 -8.75 -0.09 16.77
C HIS A 238 -8.62 -0.69 18.17
N ARG A 239 -9.19 -0.03 19.20
CA ARG A 239 -9.20 -0.52 20.57
C ARG A 239 -10.07 -1.77 20.66
N VAL A 240 -11.29 -1.72 20.11
CA VAL A 240 -12.25 -2.83 20.21
C VAL A 240 -11.81 -4.02 19.35
N PHE A 241 -11.54 -3.82 18.06
CA PHE A 241 -11.20 -4.94 17.18
C PHE A 241 -9.74 -5.39 17.33
N GLY A 242 -8.81 -4.45 17.45
CA GLY A 242 -7.39 -4.74 17.57
C GLY A 242 -6.99 -5.10 19.00
N GLN A 243 -6.99 -4.14 19.92
CA GLN A 243 -6.45 -4.32 21.27
C GLN A 243 -7.25 -5.33 22.11
N TRP A 244 -8.58 -5.30 22.03
CA TRP A 244 -9.45 -6.25 22.73
C TRP A 244 -9.68 -7.55 21.96
N GLY A 245 -9.11 -7.70 20.75
CA GLY A 245 -9.11 -8.94 19.98
C GLY A 245 -10.46 -9.34 19.36
N PHE A 246 -11.46 -8.46 19.32
CA PHE A 246 -12.76 -8.79 18.71
C PHE A 246 -12.67 -9.03 17.20
N GLU A 247 -11.58 -8.64 16.53
CA GLU A 247 -11.36 -8.91 15.11
C GLU A 247 -11.42 -10.41 14.76
N GLN A 248 -11.02 -11.29 15.69
CA GLN A 248 -11.04 -12.75 15.48
C GLN A 248 -12.44 -13.35 15.60
N LYS A 249 -13.37 -12.65 16.25
CA LYS A 249 -14.74 -13.12 16.52
C LYS A 249 -15.75 -12.74 15.43
N PHE A 250 -15.37 -11.86 14.49
CA PHE A 250 -16.25 -11.41 13.41
C PHE A 250 -15.64 -11.75 12.04
N SER A 251 -16.30 -12.65 11.30
CA SER A 251 -15.89 -13.12 9.97
C SER A 251 -16.26 -12.17 8.81
N LEU A 252 -17.27 -11.30 8.99
CA LEU A 252 -17.75 -10.33 7.99
C LEU A 252 -18.09 -8.98 8.64
N GLY A 253 -18.12 -7.90 7.84
CA GLY A 253 -18.71 -6.62 8.27
C GLY A 253 -17.86 -5.76 9.22
N LYS A 254 -16.57 -5.56 8.91
CA LYS A 254 -15.67 -4.72 9.73
C LYS A 254 -15.77 -3.21 9.42
N GLY A 255 -16.67 -2.79 8.54
CA GLY A 255 -16.89 -1.40 8.13
C GLY A 255 -18.14 -0.82 8.76
N LEU A 256 -18.20 0.50 8.88
CA LEU A 256 -19.38 1.22 9.33
C LEU A 256 -20.10 1.80 8.11
N ASN A 257 -21.36 1.43 7.93
CA ASN A 257 -22.24 2.03 6.95
C ASN A 257 -23.35 2.78 7.70
N ALA A 258 -23.53 4.06 7.39
CA ALA A 258 -24.59 4.88 7.96
C ALA A 258 -25.49 5.40 6.83
N LEU A 259 -26.80 5.24 6.99
CA LEU A 259 -27.80 5.78 6.07
C LEU A 259 -28.54 6.93 6.76
N PHE A 260 -28.45 8.12 6.18
CA PHE A 260 -29.18 9.29 6.66
C PHE A 260 -30.51 9.41 5.92
N SER A 261 -31.62 9.32 6.64
CA SER A 261 -32.97 9.39 6.09
C SER A 261 -33.80 10.50 6.73
N GLY A 262 -34.63 11.18 5.93
CA GLY A 262 -35.48 12.27 6.39
C GLY A 262 -35.90 13.21 5.25
N PRO A 263 -36.90 14.09 5.49
CA PRO A 263 -37.39 15.07 4.49
C PRO A 263 -36.29 15.95 3.88
N SER A 264 -36.52 16.51 2.70
CA SER A 264 -35.54 17.42 2.09
C SER A 264 -35.25 18.62 3.01
N GLY A 265 -33.99 19.08 3.06
CA GLY A 265 -33.59 20.23 3.89
C GLY A 265 -33.32 19.95 5.38
N THR A 266 -33.51 18.72 5.89
CA THR A 266 -33.32 18.40 7.32
C THR A 266 -31.87 18.13 7.73
N GLY A 267 -30.88 18.73 7.07
CA GLY A 267 -29.48 18.62 7.48
C GLY A 267 -28.79 17.26 7.27
N LYS A 268 -29.33 16.34 6.46
CA LYS A 268 -28.71 15.01 6.21
C LYS A 268 -27.28 15.11 5.66
N THR A 269 -27.09 15.90 4.60
CA THR A 269 -25.76 16.12 4.00
C THR A 269 -24.83 16.85 4.97
N MET A 270 -25.38 17.81 5.71
CA MET A 270 -24.65 18.55 6.75
C MET A 270 -24.16 17.61 7.86
N ALA A 271 -24.98 16.67 8.34
CA ALA A 271 -24.59 15.67 9.33
C ALA A 271 -23.45 14.78 8.82
N ALA A 272 -23.51 14.35 7.56
CA ALA A 272 -22.43 13.58 6.95
C ALA A 272 -21.13 14.39 6.83
N GLU A 273 -21.21 15.68 6.46
CA GLU A 273 -20.04 16.57 6.41
C GLU A 273 -19.45 16.82 7.81
N ILE A 274 -20.27 16.98 8.84
CA ILE A 274 -19.81 17.17 10.22
C ILE A 274 -19.07 15.93 10.72
N ILE A 275 -19.60 14.73 10.45
CA ILE A 275 -18.91 13.48 10.78
C ILE A 275 -17.58 13.38 10.03
N ALA A 276 -17.56 13.72 8.73
CA ALA A 276 -16.32 13.71 7.94
C ALA A 276 -15.27 14.69 8.48
N ASN A 277 -15.71 15.88 8.90
CA ASN A 277 -14.85 16.89 9.52
C ASN A 277 -14.28 16.39 10.86
N GLU A 278 -15.15 15.89 11.74
CA GLU A 278 -14.77 15.35 13.05
C GLU A 278 -13.77 14.20 12.95
N LEU A 279 -13.96 13.31 11.97
CA LEU A 279 -13.11 12.13 11.77
C LEU A 279 -11.91 12.40 10.87
N GLN A 280 -11.74 13.64 10.40
CA GLN A 280 -10.70 14.03 9.46
C GLN A 280 -10.65 13.08 8.24
N LEU A 281 -11.82 12.76 7.66
CA LEU A 281 -11.97 12.00 6.40
C LEU A 281 -11.76 12.84 5.14
#